data_AF-A0A661UGG7-F1
#
_entry.id   AF-A0A661UGG7-F1
#
_cell.length_a   1.000
_cell.length_b   1.000
_cell.length_c   1.000
_cell.angle_alpha   90.00
_cell.angle_beta   90.00
_cell.angle_gamma   90.00
#
_symmetry.space_group_name_H-M   'P 1'
#
loop_
_entity.id
_entity.type
_entity.pdbx_description
1 polymer ?
#
loop_
_entity_poly.entity_id
_entity_poly.type
_entity_poly.pdbx_seq_one_letter_code
_entity_poly.pdbx_strand_id
1 'polypeptide(L)'
;DPDNDKDGILDVDDKCPNDPEDVDNFEDEDGCPDPDNDQDGILDVDDACPDDPETINDYEDEDGCPDTVPEVIFKKEAPIVLEGVNFEFNSAELTAGAKEVLMKVVRTLKDYPEMTLLIKGHTDNIGSDAYNLKLSQRRADSVRQFLIDNGIDPSRLESVGYGETQPIATNDTPEGRAKNRRIEFYRVK
;
A
#
# COMPACT_ATOMS: atom_id res chain seq x y z
N ASP A 1 -9.11 -40.96 -38.09
CA ASP A 1 -7.75 -40.40 -38.06
C ASP A 1 -6.90 -41.03 -36.98
N PRO A 2 -5.57 -40.90 -37.11
CA PRO A 2 -4.66 -40.95 -35.96
C PRO A 2 -4.95 -39.85 -34.93
N ASP A 3 -4.26 -39.99 -33.81
CA ASP A 3 -4.11 -39.07 -32.69
C ASP A 3 -2.60 -39.13 -32.38
N ASN A 4 -1.86 -38.13 -32.86
CA ASN A 4 -0.40 -38.19 -32.97
C ASN A 4 0.32 -37.88 -31.65
N ASP A 5 -0.16 -36.92 -30.88
CA ASP A 5 0.37 -36.47 -29.59
C ASP A 5 -0.29 -37.16 -28.39
N LYS A 6 -1.43 -37.82 -28.59
CA LYS A 6 -2.12 -38.71 -27.62
C LYS A 6 -2.76 -37.97 -26.47
N ASP A 7 -3.28 -36.79 -26.73
CA ASP A 7 -4.09 -36.05 -25.77
C ASP A 7 -5.55 -36.57 -25.70
N GLY A 8 -5.98 -37.33 -26.71
CA GLY A 8 -7.31 -37.94 -26.78
C GLY A 8 -8.27 -37.28 -27.78
N ILE A 9 -7.81 -36.26 -28.51
CA ILE A 9 -8.51 -35.65 -29.64
C ILE A 9 -7.93 -36.25 -30.93
N LEU A 10 -8.77 -36.47 -31.95
CA LEU A 10 -8.29 -37.01 -33.23
C LEU A 10 -7.71 -35.88 -34.07
N ASP A 11 -6.65 -36.14 -34.85
CA ASP A 11 -5.97 -35.17 -35.74
C ASP A 11 -6.90 -34.31 -36.66
N VAL A 12 -8.15 -34.74 -36.90
CA VAL A 12 -9.12 -33.98 -37.73
C VAL A 12 -9.87 -32.90 -36.95
N ASP A 13 -10.03 -33.12 -35.65
CA ASP A 13 -10.78 -32.29 -34.72
C ASP A 13 -9.81 -31.47 -33.84
N ASP A 14 -8.53 -31.85 -33.83
CA ASP A 14 -7.41 -31.23 -33.13
C ASP A 14 -6.81 -30.05 -33.93
N LYS A 15 -6.69 -28.89 -33.29
CA LYS A 15 -6.07 -27.69 -33.89
C LYS A 15 -4.54 -27.73 -33.85
N CYS A 16 -3.93 -28.49 -32.94
CA CYS A 16 -2.50 -28.68 -32.80
C CYS A 16 -2.09 -30.16 -32.82
N PRO A 17 -2.20 -30.87 -33.98
CA PRO A 17 -2.07 -32.34 -34.07
C PRO A 17 -0.71 -32.96 -33.78
N ASN A 18 0.22 -32.23 -33.17
CA ASN A 18 1.52 -32.76 -32.73
C ASN A 18 1.94 -32.22 -31.36
N ASP A 19 1.14 -31.36 -30.74
CA ASP A 19 1.44 -30.70 -29.47
C ASP A 19 0.27 -31.02 -28.53
N PRO A 20 0.47 -31.84 -27.48
CA PRO A 20 -0.64 -32.31 -26.67
C PRO A 20 -1.27 -31.18 -25.85
N GLU A 21 -2.60 -31.17 -25.80
CA GLU A 21 -3.42 -30.39 -24.87
C GLU A 21 -2.94 -30.43 -23.41
N ASP A 22 -3.01 -29.30 -22.70
CA ASP A 22 -2.63 -29.15 -21.29
C ASP A 22 -3.83 -28.92 -20.36
N VAL A 23 -4.72 -29.91 -20.31
CA VAL A 23 -5.95 -29.95 -19.52
C VAL A 23 -5.90 -29.23 -18.15
N ASP A 24 -6.43 -28.01 -18.12
CA ASP A 24 -6.44 -27.13 -16.95
C ASP A 24 -7.78 -26.37 -16.74
N ASN A 25 -8.81 -26.70 -17.53
CA ASN A 25 -10.14 -26.07 -17.62
C ASN A 25 -10.23 -24.81 -18.49
N PHE A 26 -9.17 -24.48 -19.23
CA PHE A 26 -9.19 -23.47 -20.28
C PHE A 26 -9.04 -24.15 -21.64
N GLU A 27 -9.93 -23.81 -22.58
CA GLU A 27 -9.98 -24.33 -23.97
C GLU A 27 -9.71 -25.84 -24.26
N ASP A 28 -9.74 -26.73 -23.25
CA ASP A 28 -9.47 -28.19 -23.24
C ASP A 28 -10.05 -29.06 -24.39
N GLU A 29 -11.00 -28.55 -25.17
CA GLU A 29 -11.68 -29.28 -26.25
C GLU A 29 -11.04 -29.06 -27.63
N ASP A 30 -10.02 -28.21 -27.74
CA ASP A 30 -9.49 -27.77 -29.04
C ASP A 30 -8.20 -28.48 -29.50
N GLY A 31 -7.52 -29.19 -28.60
CA GLY A 31 -6.33 -30.00 -28.87
C GLY A 31 -5.04 -29.20 -28.91
N CYS A 32 -5.04 -27.95 -28.45
CA CYS A 32 -3.86 -27.11 -28.37
C CYS A 32 -3.50 -26.83 -26.93
N PRO A 33 -2.21 -26.91 -26.56
CA PRO A 33 -1.80 -26.43 -25.25
C PRO A 33 -1.90 -24.90 -25.17
N ASP A 34 -2.44 -24.41 -24.06
CA ASP A 34 -2.62 -23.01 -23.72
C ASP A 34 -1.78 -22.64 -22.48
N PRO A 35 -0.46 -22.42 -22.62
CA PRO A 35 0.43 -22.20 -21.48
C PRO A 35 0.35 -20.79 -20.85
N ASP A 36 -0.58 -19.95 -21.31
CA ASP A 36 -0.82 -18.54 -20.94
C ASP A 36 -2.28 -18.21 -21.34
N ASN A 37 -3.22 -18.59 -20.47
CA ASN A 37 -4.64 -18.63 -20.76
C ASN A 37 -5.24 -17.23 -21.02
N ASP A 38 -4.83 -16.22 -20.25
CA ASP A 38 -5.32 -14.85 -20.40
C ASP A 38 -4.47 -13.96 -21.32
N GLN A 39 -3.34 -14.49 -21.80
CA GLN A 39 -2.46 -13.90 -22.81
C GLN A 39 -1.83 -12.58 -22.37
N ASP A 40 -1.56 -12.44 -21.08
CA ASP A 40 -0.87 -11.27 -20.53
C ASP A 40 0.68 -11.36 -20.66
N GLY A 41 1.19 -12.56 -20.96
CA GLY A 41 2.61 -12.85 -21.17
C GLY A 41 3.30 -13.51 -19.99
N ILE A 42 2.59 -13.83 -18.91
CA ILE A 42 3.01 -14.68 -17.79
C ILE A 42 2.41 -16.08 -18.00
N LEU A 43 3.21 -17.13 -17.79
CA LEU A 43 2.71 -18.49 -17.97
C LEU A 43 1.85 -18.89 -16.77
N ASP A 44 0.81 -19.71 -16.95
CA ASP A 44 -0.13 -20.08 -15.87
C ASP A 44 0.55 -20.70 -14.64
N VAL A 45 1.72 -21.32 -14.84
CA VAL A 45 2.54 -21.91 -13.77
C VAL A 45 3.22 -20.87 -12.86
N ASP A 46 3.43 -19.67 -13.38
CA ASP A 46 4.05 -18.52 -12.72
C ASP A 46 3.04 -17.40 -12.44
N ASP A 47 1.80 -17.54 -12.92
CA ASP A 47 0.68 -16.59 -12.78
C ASP A 47 -0.16 -16.85 -11.51
N ALA A 48 -0.48 -15.80 -10.74
CA ALA A 48 -1.35 -15.90 -9.56
C ALA A 48 -2.85 -15.84 -9.89
N CYS A 49 -3.23 -15.31 -11.05
CA CYS A 49 -4.57 -15.23 -11.60
C CYS A 49 -4.64 -15.70 -13.07
N PRO A 50 -4.39 -16.99 -13.38
CA PRO A 50 -4.21 -17.48 -14.77
C PRO A 50 -5.33 -17.19 -15.78
N ASP A 51 -6.54 -16.84 -15.32
CA ASP A 51 -7.72 -16.60 -16.18
C ASP A 51 -8.05 -15.11 -16.34
N ASP A 52 -7.31 -14.22 -15.69
CA ASP A 52 -7.63 -12.81 -15.51
C ASP A 52 -6.37 -11.97 -15.82
N PRO A 53 -6.32 -11.22 -16.94
CA PRO A 53 -5.08 -10.64 -17.43
C PRO A 53 -4.55 -9.51 -16.54
N GLU A 54 -3.23 -9.47 -16.37
CA GLU A 54 -2.51 -8.41 -15.67
C GLU A 54 -2.86 -6.99 -16.17
N THR A 55 -2.95 -6.06 -15.23
CA THR A 55 -3.12 -4.64 -15.50
C THR A 55 -1.79 -3.89 -15.36
N ILE A 56 -1.02 -3.82 -16.44
CA ILE A 56 0.26 -3.08 -16.48
C ILE A 56 0.06 -1.60 -16.11
N ASN A 57 0.39 -1.25 -14.86
CA ASN A 57 0.14 0.07 -14.29
C ASN A 57 1.24 0.56 -13.32
N ASP A 58 2.41 -0.07 -13.31
CA ASP A 58 3.57 0.19 -12.43
C ASP A 58 3.33 -0.22 -10.95
N TYR A 59 2.35 -1.09 -10.67
CA TYR A 59 2.06 -1.65 -9.36
C TYR A 59 1.74 -3.14 -9.52
N GLU A 60 2.40 -3.98 -8.71
CA GLU A 60 2.28 -5.46 -8.69
C GLU A 60 2.33 -6.20 -10.06
N ASP A 61 2.74 -5.53 -11.16
CA ASP A 61 2.83 -6.04 -12.57
C ASP A 61 3.62 -7.35 -12.85
N GLU A 62 4.15 -8.03 -11.84
CA GLU A 62 4.88 -9.30 -11.98
C GLU A 62 4.11 -10.50 -11.41
N ASP A 63 2.90 -10.30 -10.86
CA ASP A 63 2.11 -11.38 -10.25
C ASP A 63 1.01 -11.98 -11.13
N GLY A 64 0.70 -11.36 -12.28
CA GLY A 64 -0.26 -11.88 -13.26
C GLY A 64 -1.70 -11.60 -12.88
N CYS A 65 -1.96 -10.67 -11.95
CA CYS A 65 -3.29 -10.41 -11.45
C CYS A 65 -3.75 -9.00 -11.79
N PRO A 66 -5.00 -8.81 -12.26
CA PRO A 66 -5.52 -7.49 -12.50
C PRO A 66 -5.64 -6.73 -11.18
N ASP A 67 -4.90 -5.63 -11.08
CA ASP A 67 -4.98 -4.76 -9.94
C ASP A 67 -5.35 -3.32 -10.31
N THR A 68 -5.36 -2.49 -9.28
CA THR A 68 -5.39 -1.05 -9.47
C THR A 68 -4.34 -0.43 -8.56
N VAL A 69 -3.56 0.51 -9.10
CA VAL A 69 -2.74 1.38 -8.28
C VAL A 69 -3.57 1.92 -7.11
N PRO A 70 -3.19 1.65 -5.85
CA PRO A 70 -3.90 2.18 -4.70
C PRO A 70 -4.03 3.69 -4.84
N GLU A 71 -5.25 4.23 -4.76
CA GLU A 71 -5.47 5.68 -4.84
C GLU A 71 -4.50 6.38 -3.88
N VAL A 72 -3.51 7.07 -4.46
CA VAL A 72 -2.39 7.62 -3.72
C VAL A 72 -2.95 8.56 -2.66
N ILE A 73 -2.77 8.20 -1.39
CA ILE A 73 -3.13 9.07 -0.27
C ILE A 73 -2.40 10.42 -0.42
N PHE A 74 -1.25 10.44 -1.13
CA PHE A 74 -0.42 11.61 -1.39
C PHE A 74 -0.79 12.35 -2.68
N LYS A 75 -1.93 13.05 -2.67
CA LYS A 75 -2.16 14.12 -3.66
C LYS A 75 -1.06 15.18 -3.50
N LYS A 76 -0.40 15.54 -4.60
CA LYS A 76 0.77 16.44 -4.69
C LYS A 76 0.57 17.82 -4.02
N GLU A 77 -0.65 18.21 -3.66
CA GLU A 77 -1.01 19.56 -3.25
C GLU A 77 -1.65 19.69 -1.85
N ALA A 78 -1.80 18.61 -1.06
CA ALA A 78 -2.40 18.70 0.27
C ALA A 78 -1.67 17.87 1.33
N PRO A 79 -1.53 18.36 2.58
CA PRO A 79 -1.13 17.51 3.68
C PRO A 79 -2.13 16.41 3.93
N ILE A 80 -1.61 15.21 4.16
CA ILE A 80 -2.43 14.10 4.64
C ILE A 80 -2.49 14.21 6.15
N VAL A 81 -3.66 14.58 6.64
CA VAL A 81 -4.00 14.33 8.04
C VAL A 81 -4.41 12.86 8.11
N LEU A 82 -3.59 11.98 8.68
CA LEU A 82 -4.02 10.61 8.92
C LEU A 82 -5.03 10.62 10.06
N GLU A 83 -6.30 10.57 9.71
CA GLU A 83 -7.37 10.32 10.67
C GLU A 83 -7.16 8.92 11.26
N GLY A 84 -7.02 8.83 12.59
CA GLY A 84 -6.90 7.56 13.29
C GLY A 84 -5.50 7.19 13.82
N VAL A 85 -4.45 7.99 13.58
CA VAL A 85 -3.17 7.85 14.32
C VAL A 85 -3.35 8.45 15.71
N ASN A 86 -4.06 7.71 16.55
CA ASN A 86 -4.33 8.07 17.93
C ASN A 86 -3.20 7.58 18.83
N PHE A 87 -2.79 8.44 19.75
CA PHE A 87 -1.91 8.10 20.86
C PHE A 87 -2.73 7.99 22.13
N GLU A 88 -2.35 7.08 23.01
CA GLU A 88 -2.89 7.03 24.37
C GLU A 88 -2.68 8.36 25.10
N PHE A 89 -3.54 8.65 26.08
CA PHE A 89 -3.45 9.90 26.85
C PHE A 89 -2.05 10.02 27.44
N ASN A 90 -1.40 11.15 27.14
CA ASN A 90 -0.04 11.45 27.57
C ASN A 90 1.07 10.50 27.08
N SER A 91 0.80 9.69 26.06
CA SER A 91 1.75 8.74 25.49
C SER A 91 2.25 9.18 24.10
N ALA A 92 3.42 8.67 23.75
CA ALA A 92 3.96 8.65 22.38
C ALA A 92 3.98 7.23 21.79
N GLU A 93 3.36 6.27 22.48
CA GLU A 93 3.22 4.89 22.01
C GLU A 93 2.11 4.79 20.96
N LEU A 94 2.40 4.06 19.88
CA LEU A 94 1.47 3.81 18.79
C LEU A 94 0.52 2.67 19.15
N THR A 95 -0.78 2.94 19.10
CA THR A 95 -1.83 1.92 19.26
C THR A 95 -1.81 0.92 18.11
N ALA A 96 -2.44 -0.25 18.29
CA ALA A 96 -2.54 -1.26 17.22
C ALA A 96 -3.20 -0.70 15.95
N GLY A 97 -4.33 0.02 16.10
CA GLY A 97 -5.00 0.69 14.98
C GLY A 97 -4.12 1.77 14.31
N ALA A 98 -3.33 2.51 15.08
CA ALA A 98 -2.37 3.45 14.50
C ALA A 98 -1.31 2.73 13.66
N LYS A 99 -0.81 1.56 14.10
CA LYS A 99 0.15 0.75 13.34
C LYS A 99 -0.45 0.24 12.03
N GLU A 100 -1.70 -0.21 12.03
CA GLU A 100 -2.41 -0.63 10.80
C GLU A 100 -2.51 0.51 9.77
N VAL A 101 -2.85 1.72 10.23
CA VAL A 101 -2.88 2.90 9.36
C VAL A 101 -1.48 3.25 8.84
N LEU A 102 -0.46 3.21 9.70
CA LEU A 102 0.92 3.49 9.31
C LEU A 102 1.49 2.44 8.34
N MET A 103 1.05 1.18 8.39
CA MET A 103 1.45 0.18 7.39
C MET A 103 1.00 0.54 5.97
N LYS A 104 -0.14 1.23 5.82
CA LYS A 104 -0.54 1.76 4.50
C LYS A 104 0.45 2.82 4.00
N VAL A 105 0.91 3.69 4.91
CA VAL A 105 1.97 4.69 4.61
C VAL A 105 3.28 4.01 4.21
N VAL A 106 3.66 2.92 4.92
CA VAL A 106 4.87 2.14 4.60
C VAL A 106 4.80 1.61 3.18
N ARG A 107 3.69 0.98 2.77
CA ARG A 107 3.51 0.44 1.41
C ARG A 107 3.70 1.55 0.38
N THR A 108 2.96 2.65 0.52
CA THR A 108 3.11 3.78 -0.40
C THR A 108 4.53 4.35 -0.44
N LEU A 109 5.26 4.39 0.67
CA LEU A 109 6.65 4.84 0.63
C LEU A 109 7.61 3.85 -0.04
N LYS A 110 7.27 2.56 -0.09
CA LYS A 110 8.03 1.57 -0.86
C LYS A 110 7.77 1.71 -2.35
N ASP A 111 6.50 1.89 -2.72
CA ASP A 111 6.06 2.04 -4.12
C ASP A 111 6.64 3.31 -4.76
N TYR A 112 6.85 4.37 -3.97
CA TYR A 112 7.39 5.65 -4.44
C TYR A 112 8.74 5.98 -3.78
N PRO A 113 9.87 5.37 -4.20
CA PRO A 113 11.17 5.47 -3.54
C PRO A 113 11.77 6.88 -3.50
N GLU A 114 11.38 7.76 -4.42
CA GLU A 114 11.79 9.17 -4.46
C GLU A 114 10.99 10.07 -3.51
N MET A 115 9.85 9.60 -3.00
CA MET A 115 8.98 10.38 -2.13
C MET A 115 9.67 10.64 -0.78
N THR A 116 9.63 11.89 -0.34
CA THR A 116 10.12 12.31 0.99
C THR A 116 9.02 12.97 1.80
N LEU A 117 8.98 12.68 3.11
CA LEU A 117 7.91 13.12 4.00
C LEU A 117 8.43 13.96 5.19
N LEU A 118 7.67 14.99 5.52
CA LEU A 118 7.72 15.71 6.77
C LEU A 118 6.53 15.29 7.65
N ILE A 119 6.84 14.75 8.82
CA ILE A 119 5.91 14.24 9.82
C ILE A 119 5.73 15.32 10.89
N LYS A 120 4.53 15.88 11.00
CA LYS A 120 4.21 16.94 11.96
C LYS A 120 3.40 16.41 13.12
N GLY A 121 3.90 16.61 14.34
CA GLY A 121 3.19 16.29 15.58
C GLY A 121 2.47 17.50 16.15
N HIS A 122 1.22 17.30 16.59
CA HIS A 122 0.40 18.34 17.23
C HIS A 122 -0.23 17.85 18.54
N THR A 123 -0.49 18.79 19.44
CA THR A 123 -1.21 18.55 20.70
C THR A 123 -2.44 19.46 20.79
N ASP A 124 -3.29 19.18 21.78
CA ASP A 124 -4.25 20.18 22.27
C ASP A 124 -3.56 21.18 23.21
N ASN A 125 -4.34 22.11 23.78
CA ASN A 125 -3.85 23.14 24.68
C ASN A 125 -3.76 22.72 26.16
N ILE A 126 -3.84 21.41 26.47
CA ILE A 126 -3.77 20.95 27.85
C ILE A 126 -2.31 20.68 28.23
N GLY A 127 -1.79 21.50 29.15
CA GLY A 127 -0.39 21.43 29.58
C GLY A 127 0.30 22.78 29.37
N SER A 128 1.62 22.81 29.54
CA SER A 128 2.42 23.98 29.17
C SER A 128 2.92 23.86 27.73
N ASP A 129 3.15 25.00 27.07
CA ASP A 129 3.68 25.03 25.70
C ASP A 129 4.97 24.21 25.57
N ALA A 130 5.88 24.34 26.54
CA ALA A 130 7.13 23.60 26.58
C ALA A 130 6.93 22.08 26.74
N TYR A 131 5.86 21.68 27.45
CA TYR A 131 5.48 20.28 27.58
C TYR A 131 4.93 19.75 26.25
N ASN A 132 3.99 20.48 25.67
CA ASN A 132 3.30 20.12 24.43
C ASN A 132 4.23 20.07 23.22
N LEU A 133 5.22 20.97 23.16
CA LEU A 133 6.27 20.92 22.15
C LEU A 133 7.12 19.64 22.24
N LYS A 134 7.51 19.23 23.45
CA LYS A 134 8.25 17.98 23.65
C LYS A 134 7.39 16.75 23.36
N LEU A 135 6.12 16.76 23.76
CA LEU A 135 5.22 15.64 23.54
C LEU A 135 4.93 15.42 22.06
N SER A 136 4.61 16.49 21.33
CA SER A 136 4.41 16.41 19.88
C SER A 136 5.66 15.94 19.13
N GLN A 137 6.85 16.40 19.52
CA GLN A 137 8.10 15.94 18.91
C GLN A 137 8.27 14.43 19.11
N ARG A 138 8.14 13.93 20.34
CA ARG A 138 8.25 12.48 20.62
C ARG A 138 7.24 11.66 19.82
N ARG A 139 6.02 12.16 19.64
CA ARG A 139 4.99 11.49 18.83
C ARG A 139 5.37 11.42 17.35
N ALA A 140 5.86 12.52 16.79
CA ALA A 140 6.37 12.55 15.42
C ALA A 140 7.58 11.61 15.25
N ASP A 141 8.47 11.57 16.25
CA ASP A 141 9.62 10.67 16.25
C ASP A 141 9.21 9.20 16.36
N SER A 142 8.21 8.85 17.18
CA SER A 142 7.67 7.48 17.25
C SER A 142 7.11 7.01 15.92
N VAL A 143 6.40 7.89 15.21
CA VAL A 143 5.88 7.60 13.87
C VAL A 143 7.02 7.42 12.88
N ARG A 144 7.99 8.33 12.88
CA ARG A 144 9.19 8.23 12.04
C ARG A 144 9.93 6.91 12.28
N GLN A 145 10.14 6.55 13.55
CA GLN A 145 10.84 5.33 13.92
C GLN A 145 10.07 4.09 13.44
N PHE A 146 8.74 4.06 13.60
CA PHE A 146 7.93 2.97 13.08
C PHE A 146 8.09 2.78 11.56
N LEU A 147 8.12 3.87 10.79
CA LEU A 147 8.33 3.78 9.34
C LEU A 147 9.74 3.24 9.00
N ILE A 148 10.77 3.68 9.75
CA ILE A 148 12.15 3.20 9.59
C ILE A 148 12.25 1.70 9.92
N ASP A 149 11.64 1.27 11.02
CA ASP A 149 11.64 -0.14 11.45
C ASP A 149 10.95 -1.06 10.43
N ASN A 150 10.09 -0.49 9.56
CA ASN A 150 9.42 -1.20 8.47
C ASN A 150 10.10 -1.02 7.10
N GLY A 151 11.32 -0.51 7.09
CA GLY A 151 12.22 -0.52 5.92
C GLY A 151 12.26 0.79 5.11
N ILE A 152 11.73 1.90 5.62
CA ILE A 152 11.85 3.19 4.95
C ILE A 152 13.18 3.86 5.31
N ASP A 153 13.90 4.36 4.31
CA ASP A 153 15.18 5.05 4.51
C ASP A 153 15.02 6.29 5.42
N PRO A 154 15.79 6.41 6.53
CA PRO A 154 15.71 7.52 7.46
C PRO A 154 15.92 8.91 6.83
N SER A 155 16.64 9.00 5.71
CA SER A 155 16.90 10.24 4.97
C SER A 155 15.67 10.77 4.24
N ARG A 156 14.67 9.92 4.01
CA ARG A 156 13.40 10.28 3.37
C ARG A 156 12.39 10.86 4.36
N LEU A 157 12.69 10.83 5.66
CA LEU A 157 11.74 11.14 6.73
C LEU A 157 12.29 12.22 7.67
N GLU A 158 11.57 13.32 7.77
CA GLU A 158 11.79 14.38 8.77
C GLU A 158 10.63 14.39 9.77
N SER A 159 10.91 14.58 11.07
CA SER A 159 9.88 14.67 12.12
C SER A 159 10.01 15.96 12.92
N VAL A 160 8.91 16.70 13.08
CA VAL A 160 8.87 17.98 13.79
C VAL A 160 7.63 18.08 14.67
N GLY A 161 7.84 18.41 15.95
CA GLY A 161 6.77 18.72 16.90
C GLY A 161 6.40 20.21 16.87
N TYR A 162 5.10 20.51 16.75
CA TYR A 162 4.57 21.87 16.75
C TYR A 162 3.82 22.23 18.05
N GLY A 163 3.66 21.28 18.97
CA GLY A 163 2.82 21.44 20.16
C GLY A 163 1.40 21.87 19.80
N GLU A 164 0.88 22.85 20.52
CA GLU A 164 -0.48 23.37 20.35
C GLU A 164 -0.57 24.57 19.39
N THR A 165 0.54 24.95 18.76
CA THR A 165 0.65 26.23 18.00
C THR A 165 -0.13 26.26 16.69
N GLN A 166 -0.59 25.09 16.21
CA GLN A 166 -1.30 24.94 14.94
C GLN A 166 -2.60 24.11 15.13
N PRO A 167 -3.62 24.67 15.82
CA PRO A 167 -4.89 24.00 16.02
C PRO A 167 -5.73 24.01 14.72
N ILE A 168 -6.46 22.93 14.48
CA ILE A 168 -7.42 22.79 13.37
C ILE A 168 -8.88 22.82 13.86
N ALA A 169 -9.08 22.79 15.17
CA ALA A 169 -10.37 22.92 15.82
C ALA A 169 -10.23 23.73 17.12
N THR A 170 -11.35 24.21 17.67
CA THR A 170 -11.35 24.87 18.99
C THR A 170 -10.79 23.93 20.06
N ASN A 171 -9.97 24.47 20.97
CA ASN A 171 -9.52 23.74 22.15
C ASN A 171 -10.52 23.79 23.32
N ASP A 172 -11.63 24.52 23.17
CA ASP A 172 -12.63 24.70 24.23
C ASP A 172 -13.43 23.41 24.47
N THR A 173 -13.59 22.56 23.46
CA THR A 173 -14.35 21.32 23.55
C THR A 173 -13.46 20.07 23.55
N PRO A 174 -13.87 18.98 24.24
CA PRO A 174 -13.15 17.70 24.18
C PRO A 174 -12.97 17.18 22.75
N GLU A 175 -13.97 17.37 21.89
CA GLU A 175 -13.96 16.91 20.50
C GLU A 175 -12.96 17.72 19.67
N GLY A 176 -12.90 19.03 19.86
CA GLY A 176 -11.94 19.88 19.16
C GLY A 176 -10.50 19.63 19.62
N ARG A 177 -10.29 19.40 20.93
CA ARG A 177 -8.99 18.93 21.45
C ARG A 177 -8.58 17.59 20.85
N ALA A 178 -9.52 16.65 20.70
CA ALA A 178 -9.23 15.37 20.05
C ALA A 178 -8.75 15.55 18.61
N LYS A 179 -9.36 16.47 17.85
CA LYS A 179 -8.89 16.82 16.50
C LYS A 179 -7.51 17.46 16.51
N ASN A 180 -7.18 18.28 17.51
CA ASN A 180 -5.86 18.94 17.58
C ASN A 180 -4.72 17.97 17.93
N ARG A 181 -5.00 16.89 18.68
CA ARG A 181 -4.05 15.80 18.96
C ARG A 181 -3.89 14.88 17.74
N ARG A 182 -3.05 15.26 16.80
CA ARG A 182 -2.93 14.58 15.49
C ARG A 182 -1.49 14.50 14.98
N ILE A 183 -1.31 13.66 13.96
CA ILE A 183 -0.11 13.59 13.12
C ILE A 183 -0.51 13.95 11.69
N GLU A 184 0.30 14.78 11.06
CA GLU A 184 0.14 15.15 9.65
C GLU A 184 1.38 14.74 8.87
N PHE A 185 1.19 14.30 7.62
CA PHE A 185 2.25 14.00 6.67
C PHE A 185 2.22 15.00 5.54
N TYR A 186 3.37 15.58 5.25
CA TYR A 186 3.57 16.50 4.13
C TYR A 186 4.60 15.91 3.19
N ARG A 187 4.26 15.78 1.91
CA ARG A 187 5.24 15.48 0.88
C ARG A 187 6.18 16.69 0.71
N VAL A 188 7.48 16.45 0.77
CA VAL A 188 8.51 17.48 0.61
C VAL A 188 9.06 17.47 -0.83
N LYS A 189 9.22 16.29 -1.41
CA LYS A 189 9.63 16.03 -2.81
C LYS A 189 8.90 14.79 -3.31
#